data_AF-A0A2T9XAX3-F1
#
_entry.id   AF-A0A2T9XAX3-F1
#
_cell.length_a   1.000
_cell.length_b   1.000
_cell.length_c   1.000
_cell.angle_alpha   90.00
_cell.angle_beta   90.00
_cell.angle_gamma   90.00
#
_symmetry.space_group_name_H-M   'P 1'
#
loop_
_entity.id
_entity.type
_entity.pdbx_description
1 polymer ?
#
loop_
_entity_poly.entity_id
_entity_poly.type
_entity_poly.pdbx_seq_one_letter_code
_entity_poly.pdbx_strand_id
1 'polypeptide(L)'
;VEDMVAVVRKFLRDKFVKADVGITGANAIAADTGSVLLVENEGNIRFTTVAPQIHIAIAGVEKILPTLADAMIEPLVQSAYAGLYPPTYVNLTSGPSSTADIEHNRVRPAHGPKEFHLILVDNGRVKANKDNILREALLCIRCGRCHFHCPIYRAIGNIWGDPPYSGPMGAMWSYIVKGDTKPAMYCVHSGNCKEVCPMRINIPRVLEYIKNLGLHSKGKLDYK
;
A
#
# COMPACT_ATOMS: atom_id res chain seq x y z
N VAL A 1 30.04 6.31 -16.26
CA VAL A 1 28.90 6.03 -15.34
C VAL A 1 29.24 6.45 -13.92
N GLU A 2 30.39 6.04 -13.38
CA GLU A 2 30.81 6.40 -12.01
C GLU A 2 30.87 7.91 -11.74
N ASP A 3 31.43 8.69 -12.67
CA ASP A 3 31.49 10.15 -12.53
C ASP A 3 30.10 10.81 -12.46
N MET A 4 29.16 10.31 -13.26
CA MET A 4 27.77 10.78 -13.24
C MET A 4 27.11 10.47 -11.90
N VAL A 5 27.32 9.26 -11.37
CA VAL A 5 26.82 8.86 -10.04
C VAL A 5 27.43 9.72 -8.95
N ALA A 6 28.71 10.06 -9.03
CA ALA A 6 29.38 10.93 -8.06
C ALA A 6 28.78 12.35 -8.05
N VAL A 7 28.52 12.93 -9.22
CA VAL A 7 27.88 14.24 -9.35
C VAL A 7 26.46 14.22 -8.78
N VAL A 8 25.64 13.23 -9.15
CA VAL A 8 24.26 13.08 -8.65
C VAL A 8 24.24 12.87 -7.14
N ARG A 9 25.14 12.04 -6.59
CA ARG A 9 25.24 11.80 -5.15
C ARG A 9 25.57 13.09 -4.39
N LYS A 10 26.50 13.90 -4.89
CA LYS A 10 26.84 15.19 -4.28
C LYS A 10 25.65 16.15 -4.30
N PHE A 11 24.95 16.24 -5.44
CA PHE A 11 23.76 17.06 -5.59
C PHE A 11 22.63 16.65 -4.64
N LEU A 12 22.28 15.35 -4.61
CA LEU A 12 21.20 14.83 -3.77
C LEU A 12 21.51 14.93 -2.27
N ARG A 13 22.76 14.69 -1.86
CA ARG A 13 23.15 14.75 -0.45
C ARG A 13 22.97 16.17 0.13
N ASP A 14 23.29 17.21 -0.64
CA ASP A 14 23.01 18.60 -0.24
C ASP A 14 21.51 18.84 -0.03
N LYS A 15 20.65 18.27 -0.91
CA LYS A 15 19.20 18.37 -0.79
C LYS A 15 18.66 17.64 0.45
N PHE A 16 19.13 16.42 0.73
CA PHE A 16 18.67 15.66 1.90
C PHE A 16 19.02 16.36 3.21
N VAL A 17 20.24 16.92 3.33
CA VAL A 17 20.69 17.60 4.56
C VAL A 17 19.97 18.93 4.79
N LYS A 18 19.63 19.65 3.71
CA LYS A 18 18.92 20.94 3.79
C LYS A 18 17.40 20.80 3.89
N ALA A 19 16.85 19.60 3.72
CA ALA A 19 15.41 19.38 3.78
C ALA A 19 14.90 19.46 5.22
N ASP A 20 13.86 20.25 5.44
CA ASP A 20 13.21 20.35 6.75
C ASP A 20 12.40 19.09 7.09
N VAL A 21 11.80 18.46 6.06
CA VAL A 21 10.88 17.34 6.19
C VAL A 21 11.24 16.21 5.22
N GLY A 22 11.31 14.99 5.76
CA GLY A 22 11.37 13.76 5.00
C GLY A 22 10.00 13.10 4.94
N ILE A 23 9.55 12.71 3.75
CA ILE A 23 8.27 12.03 3.57
C ILE A 23 8.53 10.64 2.98
N THR A 24 7.98 9.62 3.62
CA THR A 24 8.08 8.23 3.13
C THR A 24 6.73 7.55 3.12
N GLY A 25 6.64 6.45 2.37
CA GLY A 25 5.62 5.45 2.60
C GLY A 25 5.93 4.57 3.82
N ALA A 26 5.32 3.39 3.83
CA ALA A 26 5.72 2.25 4.64
C ALA A 26 5.56 0.98 3.79
N ASN A 27 6.46 0.02 3.90
CA ASN A 27 6.24 -1.33 3.34
C ASN A 27 5.35 -2.14 4.28
N ALA A 28 5.61 -2.06 5.59
CA ALA A 28 4.79 -2.61 6.67
C ALA A 28 4.90 -1.76 7.94
N ILE A 29 3.96 -1.93 8.87
CA ILE A 29 3.95 -1.32 10.19
C ILE A 29 3.70 -2.42 11.22
N ALA A 30 4.57 -2.53 12.22
CA ALA A 30 4.41 -3.47 13.33
C ALA A 30 3.66 -2.79 14.49
N ALA A 31 2.50 -3.33 14.87
CA ALA A 31 1.64 -2.73 15.89
C ALA A 31 2.21 -2.86 17.31
N ASP A 32 2.81 -3.99 17.64
CA ASP A 32 3.42 -4.30 18.94
C ASP A 32 4.56 -3.35 19.34
N THR A 33 5.38 -2.95 18.36
CA THR A 33 6.58 -2.15 18.56
C THR A 33 6.42 -0.71 18.05
N GLY A 34 5.33 -0.40 17.36
CA GLY A 34 5.10 0.90 16.72
C GLY A 34 6.13 1.20 15.62
N SER A 35 6.62 0.18 14.92
CA SER A 35 7.74 0.30 14.00
C SER A 35 7.27 0.37 12.55
N VAL A 36 7.80 1.33 11.79
CA VAL A 36 7.64 1.41 10.33
C VAL A 36 8.81 0.69 9.66
N LEU A 37 8.49 -0.22 8.74
CA LEU A 37 9.45 -0.98 7.96
C LEU A 37 9.53 -0.42 6.54
N LEU A 38 10.76 -0.20 6.08
CA LEU A 38 11.06 0.27 4.75
C LEU A 38 12.16 -0.60 4.13
N VAL A 39 11.96 -1.04 2.88
CA VAL A 39 12.98 -1.77 2.13
C VAL A 39 13.62 -0.86 1.08
N GLU A 40 14.95 -0.88 1.00
CA GLU A 40 15.72 -0.06 0.06
C GLU A 40 17.01 -0.78 -0.41
N ASN A 41 17.64 -0.22 -1.45
CA ASN A 41 18.91 -0.70 -1.99
C ASN A 41 20.06 0.32 -1.85
N GLU A 42 19.75 1.62 -1.95
CA GLU A 42 20.73 2.71 -2.15
C GLU A 42 20.91 3.62 -0.93
N GLY A 43 20.21 3.35 0.17
CA GLY A 43 20.26 4.17 1.38
C GLY A 43 19.51 5.51 1.28
N ASN A 44 18.84 5.77 0.16
CA ASN A 44 18.10 7.00 -0.11
C ASN A 44 16.87 7.18 0.79
N ILE A 45 16.16 6.10 1.10
CA ILE A 45 15.05 6.13 2.06
C ILE A 45 15.61 6.41 3.46
N ARG A 46 16.72 5.77 3.87
CA ARG A 46 17.38 6.06 5.15
C ARG A 46 17.80 7.52 5.28
N PHE A 47 18.35 8.13 4.22
CA PHE A 47 18.64 9.56 4.25
C PHE A 47 17.37 10.40 4.39
N THR A 48 16.28 10.00 3.75
CA THR A 48 14.97 10.66 3.86
C THR A 48 14.37 10.54 5.26
N THR A 49 14.56 9.42 5.96
CA THR A 49 14.01 9.20 7.31
C THR A 49 14.87 9.79 8.42
N VAL A 50 16.19 9.92 8.22
CA VAL A 50 17.14 10.28 9.29
C VAL A 50 17.66 11.72 9.18
N ALA A 51 17.92 12.25 7.98
CA ALA A 51 18.59 13.54 7.84
C ALA A 51 17.67 14.76 8.12
N PRO A 52 16.40 14.78 7.65
CA PRO A 52 15.48 15.86 7.96
C PRO A 52 15.11 15.92 9.44
N GLN A 53 14.78 17.11 9.95
CA GLN A 53 14.38 17.29 11.35
C GLN A 53 13.02 16.66 11.67
N ILE A 54 12.16 16.50 10.66
CA ILE A 54 10.82 15.94 10.76
C ILE A 54 10.69 14.77 9.77
N HIS A 55 10.18 13.63 10.23
CA HIS A 55 9.83 12.51 9.36
C HIS A 55 8.32 12.26 9.37
N ILE A 56 7.71 12.26 8.19
CA ILE A 56 6.30 11.92 7.97
C ILE A 56 6.21 10.60 7.21
N ALA A 57 5.62 9.58 7.82
CA ALA A 57 5.28 8.33 7.18
C ALA A 57 3.80 8.31 6.80
N ILE A 58 3.49 8.04 5.53
CA ILE A 58 2.11 7.92 5.02
C ILE A 58 1.86 6.46 4.62
N ALA A 59 0.89 5.81 5.24
CA ALA A 59 0.61 4.41 4.99
C ALA A 59 -0.89 4.13 4.99
N GLY A 60 -1.31 3.13 4.22
CA GLY A 60 -2.65 2.60 4.33
C GLY A 60 -2.81 1.75 5.59
N VAL A 61 -4.00 1.74 6.19
CA VAL A 61 -4.29 0.96 7.41
C VAL A 61 -4.07 -0.54 7.24
N GLU A 62 -4.08 -1.05 6.00
CA GLU A 62 -3.81 -2.46 5.69
C GLU A 62 -2.37 -2.90 5.91
N LYS A 63 -1.45 -1.94 6.03
CA LYS A 63 -0.03 -2.25 6.23
C LYS A 63 0.32 -2.50 7.69
N ILE A 64 -0.66 -2.36 8.59
CA ILE A 64 -0.50 -2.62 10.02
C ILE A 64 -0.62 -4.12 10.25
N LEU A 65 0.45 -4.70 10.77
CA LEU A 65 0.57 -6.11 11.11
C LEU A 65 0.75 -6.28 12.62
N PRO A 66 0.30 -7.40 13.21
CA PRO A 66 0.27 -7.56 14.66
C PRO A 66 1.65 -7.46 15.30
N THR A 67 2.63 -8.18 14.75
CA THR A 67 3.98 -8.27 15.31
C THR A 67 5.06 -7.77 14.37
N LEU A 68 6.23 -7.43 14.94
CA LEU A 68 7.43 -7.13 14.14
C LEU A 68 7.84 -8.31 13.26
N ALA A 69 7.66 -9.55 13.73
CA ALA A 69 7.96 -10.75 12.95
C ALA A 69 7.06 -10.86 11.71
N ASP A 70 5.75 -10.62 11.87
CA ASP A 70 4.80 -10.58 10.74
C ASP A 70 5.19 -9.47 9.76
N ALA A 71 5.52 -8.28 10.29
CA ALA A 71 5.91 -7.13 9.47
C ALA A 71 7.18 -7.38 8.67
N MET A 72 8.16 -8.10 9.21
CA MET A 72 9.42 -8.42 8.54
C MET A 72 9.24 -9.34 7.32
N ILE A 73 8.13 -10.09 7.22
CA ILE A 73 7.82 -10.92 6.05
C ILE A 73 7.55 -10.05 4.81
N GLU A 74 6.92 -8.88 4.98
CA GLU A 74 6.56 -8.00 3.87
C GLU A 74 7.77 -7.52 3.05
N PRO A 75 8.83 -6.92 3.65
CA PRO A 75 10.06 -6.61 2.93
C PRO A 75 10.67 -7.80 2.17
N LEU A 76 10.62 -9.01 2.74
CA LEU A 76 11.16 -10.22 2.11
C LEU A 76 10.37 -10.59 0.85
N VAL A 77 9.03 -10.64 0.96
CA VAL A 77 8.13 -10.98 -0.14
C VAL A 77 8.21 -9.93 -1.24
N GLN A 78 8.23 -8.64 -0.89
CA GLN A 78 8.31 -7.55 -1.85
C GLN A 78 9.66 -7.54 -2.59
N SER A 79 10.76 -7.86 -1.89
CA SER A 79 12.08 -7.99 -2.52
C SER A 79 12.16 -9.20 -3.44
N ALA A 80 11.60 -10.34 -3.04
CA ALA A 80 11.50 -11.52 -3.90
C ALA A 80 10.68 -11.24 -5.17
N TYR A 81 9.55 -10.54 -5.03
CA TYR A 81 8.73 -10.12 -6.16
C TYR A 81 9.49 -9.17 -7.10
N ALA A 82 10.33 -8.29 -6.55
CA ALA A 82 11.18 -7.38 -7.33
C ALA A 82 12.43 -8.06 -7.92
N GLY A 83 12.69 -9.34 -7.64
CA GLY A 83 13.91 -10.05 -8.07
C GLY A 83 15.17 -9.65 -7.30
N LEU A 84 15.03 -9.02 -6.13
CA LEU A 84 16.10 -8.49 -5.29
C LEU A 84 16.19 -9.25 -3.96
N TYR A 85 15.95 -10.57 -3.97
CA TYR A 85 16.02 -11.40 -2.76
C TYR A 85 17.43 -11.94 -2.54
N PRO A 86 17.98 -11.87 -1.30
CA PRO A 86 17.40 -11.23 -0.11
C PRO A 86 17.47 -9.68 -0.17
N PRO A 87 16.57 -8.95 0.54
CA PRO A 87 16.63 -7.49 0.60
C PRO A 87 18.01 -7.00 1.04
N THR A 88 18.52 -5.98 0.37
CA THR A 88 19.84 -5.40 0.70
C THR A 88 19.80 -4.60 2.00
N TYR A 89 18.78 -3.75 2.17
CA TYR A 89 18.60 -2.94 3.38
C TYR A 89 17.13 -2.92 3.81
N VAL A 90 16.90 -3.13 5.11
CA VAL A 90 15.61 -2.92 5.76
C VAL A 90 15.81 -1.88 6.86
N ASN A 91 15.11 -0.75 6.76
CA ASN A 91 15.08 0.25 7.81
C ASN A 91 13.87 0.02 8.71
N LEU A 92 14.12 0.05 10.01
CA LEU A 92 13.11 -0.01 11.04
C LEU A 92 13.12 1.32 11.80
N THR A 93 11.99 2.03 11.80
CA THR A 93 11.84 3.32 12.50
C THR A 93 10.70 3.25 13.49
N SER A 94 11.01 3.34 14.79
CA SER A 94 10.05 3.21 15.90
C SER A 94 9.81 4.55 16.61
N GLY A 95 9.54 5.60 15.82
CA GLY A 95 9.28 6.97 16.29
C GLY A 95 10.49 7.90 16.23
N PRO A 96 10.45 9.05 16.95
CA PRO A 96 11.51 10.05 16.92
C PRO A 96 12.84 9.50 17.43
N SER A 97 13.94 10.06 16.94
CA SER A 97 15.28 9.62 17.31
C SER A 97 15.48 9.69 18.83
N SER A 98 16.02 8.61 19.40
CA SER A 98 16.37 8.54 20.82
C SER A 98 17.62 7.70 21.02
N THR A 99 18.48 8.08 21.97
CA THR A 99 19.59 7.25 22.45
C THR A 99 19.40 6.95 23.93
N ALA A 100 19.78 5.76 24.38
CA ALA A 100 19.87 5.39 25.79
C ALA A 100 21.32 5.16 26.24
N ASP A 101 22.27 5.49 25.36
CA ASP A 101 23.72 5.33 25.60
C ASP A 101 24.29 6.41 26.54
N ILE A 102 23.52 7.49 26.76
CA ILE A 102 23.89 8.56 27.69
C ILE A 102 23.32 8.22 29.06
N GLU A 103 24.18 7.71 29.95
CA GLU A 103 23.86 7.44 31.36
C GLU A 103 22.67 6.48 31.57
N HIS A 104 22.41 5.59 30.62
CA HIS A 104 21.21 4.73 30.60
C HIS A 104 19.88 5.49 30.61
N ASN A 105 19.91 6.79 30.35
CA ASN A 105 18.75 7.65 30.27
C ASN A 105 18.36 7.85 28.80
N ARG A 106 17.06 7.74 28.51
CA ARG A 106 16.56 7.92 27.15
C ARG A 106 16.54 9.41 26.80
N VAL A 107 17.54 9.85 26.04
CA VAL A 107 17.66 11.23 25.54
C VAL A 107 17.02 11.33 24.15
N ARG A 108 16.20 12.35 23.94
CA ARG A 108 15.54 12.68 22.67
C ARG A 108 15.72 14.17 22.37
N PRO A 109 16.03 14.58 21.13
CA PRO A 109 16.47 13.77 19.98
C PRO A 109 17.97 13.47 20.02
N ALA A 110 18.41 12.39 19.36
CA ALA A 110 19.83 12.01 19.31
C ALA A 110 20.48 12.28 17.94
N HIS A 111 20.28 11.38 16.97
CA HIS A 111 20.99 11.39 15.67
C HIS A 111 20.07 11.43 14.44
N GLY A 112 18.75 11.50 14.64
CA GLY A 112 17.76 11.49 13.56
C GLY A 112 16.63 12.49 13.81
N PRO A 113 15.44 12.27 13.24
CA PRO A 113 14.37 13.26 13.26
C PRO A 113 13.92 13.55 14.70
N LYS A 114 13.71 14.84 14.98
CA LYS A 114 13.18 15.34 16.25
C LYS A 114 11.72 15.00 16.42
N GLU A 115 10.99 14.99 15.31
CA GLU A 115 9.56 14.68 15.26
C GLU A 115 9.28 13.57 14.26
N PHE A 116 8.31 12.74 14.61
CA PHE A 116 7.82 11.67 13.74
C PHE A 116 6.30 11.73 13.70
N HIS A 117 5.74 11.75 12.49
CA HIS A 117 4.30 11.80 12.24
C HIS A 117 3.91 10.59 11.39
N LEU A 118 2.89 9.84 11.82
CA LEU A 118 2.31 8.74 11.07
C LEU A 118 0.91 9.09 10.60
N ILE A 119 0.69 9.13 9.29
CA ILE A 119 -0.60 9.37 8.66
C ILE A 119 -1.13 8.04 8.14
N LEU A 120 -2.21 7.55 8.77
CA LEU A 120 -2.91 6.34 8.36
C LEU A 120 -4.09 6.66 7.46
N VAL A 121 -4.07 6.11 6.25
CA VAL A 121 -5.09 6.34 5.22
C VAL A 121 -6.04 5.14 5.18
N ASP A 122 -7.30 5.37 5.54
CA ASP A 122 -8.35 4.33 5.50
C ASP A 122 -8.84 4.04 4.07
N ASN A 123 -9.10 5.10 3.29
CA ASN A 123 -9.61 5.02 1.93
C ASN A 123 -10.87 4.15 1.76
N GLY A 124 -11.79 4.17 2.75
CA GLY A 124 -13.06 3.44 2.72
C GLY A 124 -12.97 2.00 3.22
N ARG A 125 -11.80 1.52 3.67
CA ARG A 125 -11.60 0.15 4.15
C ARG A 125 -12.43 -0.15 5.40
N VAL A 126 -12.48 0.76 6.38
CA VAL A 126 -13.29 0.59 7.60
C VAL A 126 -14.78 0.46 7.26
N LYS A 127 -15.27 1.22 6.27
CA LYS A 127 -16.65 1.11 5.80
C LYS A 127 -16.88 -0.24 5.11
N ALA A 128 -15.98 -0.65 4.21
CA ALA A 128 -16.07 -1.94 3.51
C ALA A 128 -15.98 -3.14 4.47
N ASN A 129 -15.21 -3.03 5.56
CA ASN A 129 -15.07 -4.10 6.56
C ASN A 129 -16.37 -4.39 7.32
N LYS A 130 -17.25 -3.39 7.48
CA LYS A 130 -18.56 -3.55 8.12
C LYS A 130 -19.57 -4.29 7.24
N ASP A 131 -19.32 -4.37 5.93
CA ASP A 131 -20.16 -5.05 4.97
C ASP A 131 -19.68 -6.50 4.77
N ASN A 132 -20.59 -7.46 4.96
CA ASN A 132 -20.28 -8.89 4.91
C ASN A 132 -19.77 -9.36 3.55
N ILE A 133 -20.11 -8.67 2.46
CA ILE A 133 -19.69 -9.01 1.09
C ILE A 133 -18.47 -8.19 0.71
N LEU A 134 -18.47 -6.87 0.92
CA LEU A 134 -17.36 -6.01 0.48
C LEU A 134 -16.06 -6.29 1.26
N ARG A 135 -16.14 -6.78 2.51
CA ARG A 135 -14.96 -7.16 3.28
C ARG A 135 -14.09 -8.20 2.59
N GLU A 136 -14.64 -9.05 1.72
CA GLU A 136 -13.84 -10.02 0.96
C GLU A 136 -12.79 -9.32 0.06
N ALA A 137 -13.10 -8.13 -0.45
CA ALA A 137 -12.16 -7.37 -1.27
C ALA A 137 -10.91 -6.92 -0.48
N LEU A 138 -11.03 -6.78 0.85
CA LEU A 138 -9.94 -6.36 1.74
C LEU A 138 -8.87 -7.44 1.91
N LEU A 139 -9.18 -8.70 1.63
CA LEU A 139 -8.22 -9.82 1.64
C LEU A 139 -7.28 -9.82 0.44
N CYS A 140 -7.50 -8.93 -0.54
CA CYS A 140 -6.74 -8.95 -1.78
C CYS A 140 -5.28 -8.54 -1.58
N ILE A 141 -4.37 -9.49 -1.80
CA ILE A 141 -2.91 -9.27 -1.81
C ILE A 141 -2.37 -8.67 -3.13
N ARG A 142 -3.25 -8.22 -4.03
CA ARG A 142 -2.91 -7.62 -5.34
C ARG A 142 -1.96 -8.45 -6.22
N CYS A 143 -1.99 -9.78 -6.13
CA CYS A 143 -1.14 -10.68 -6.93
C CYS A 143 -1.38 -10.67 -8.46
N GLY A 144 -2.40 -9.95 -8.95
CA GLY A 144 -2.70 -9.85 -10.39
C GLY A 144 -3.31 -11.11 -11.03
N ARG A 145 -3.36 -12.27 -10.35
CA ARG A 145 -3.82 -13.52 -10.96
C ARG A 145 -5.26 -13.45 -11.51
N CYS A 146 -6.14 -12.71 -10.86
CA CYS A 146 -7.50 -12.49 -11.35
C CYS A 146 -7.54 -11.76 -12.71
N HIS A 147 -6.55 -10.93 -13.04
CA HIS A 147 -6.47 -10.21 -14.31
C HIS A 147 -6.17 -11.18 -15.46
N PHE A 148 -5.13 -12.00 -15.31
CA PHE A 148 -4.67 -12.91 -16.37
C PHE A 148 -5.64 -14.03 -16.73
N HIS A 149 -6.50 -14.42 -15.78
CA HIS A 149 -7.50 -15.46 -15.96
C HIS A 149 -8.90 -14.92 -16.30
N CYS A 150 -9.08 -13.60 -16.37
CA CYS A 150 -10.36 -13.02 -16.72
C CYS A 150 -10.49 -12.83 -18.23
N PRO A 151 -11.53 -13.37 -18.89
CA PRO A 151 -11.69 -13.25 -20.35
C PRO A 151 -11.82 -11.80 -20.80
N ILE A 152 -12.56 -10.97 -20.04
CA ILE A 152 -12.77 -9.57 -20.41
C ILE A 152 -11.49 -8.75 -20.22
N TYR A 153 -10.75 -8.93 -19.12
CA TYR A 153 -9.49 -8.19 -18.93
C TYR A 153 -8.45 -8.57 -20.00
N ARG A 154 -8.44 -9.82 -20.48
CA ARG A 154 -7.59 -10.21 -21.61
C ARG A 154 -8.00 -9.55 -22.94
N ALA A 155 -9.28 -9.23 -23.11
CA ALA A 155 -9.80 -8.62 -24.33
C ALA A 155 -9.62 -7.09 -24.34
N ILE A 156 -9.89 -6.41 -23.23
CA ILE A 156 -9.91 -4.94 -23.16
C ILE A 156 -8.81 -4.33 -22.29
N GLY A 157 -8.06 -5.16 -21.56
CA GLY A 157 -6.96 -4.73 -20.70
C GLY A 157 -7.36 -3.66 -19.69
N ASN A 158 -6.55 -2.60 -19.62
CA ASN A 158 -6.69 -1.51 -18.66
C ASN A 158 -7.90 -0.59 -18.92
N ILE A 159 -8.64 -0.76 -20.02
CA ILE A 159 -9.92 -0.07 -20.26
C ILE A 159 -10.95 -0.50 -19.19
N TRP A 160 -10.82 -1.72 -18.66
CA TRP A 160 -11.64 -2.16 -17.54
C TRP A 160 -11.19 -1.48 -16.24
N GLY A 161 -11.86 -0.39 -15.90
CA GLY A 161 -11.73 0.27 -14.61
C GLY A 161 -11.46 1.77 -14.73
N ASP A 162 -11.07 2.37 -13.62
CA ASP A 162 -10.71 3.77 -13.54
C ASP A 162 -9.37 3.87 -12.80
N PRO A 163 -8.29 4.35 -13.46
CA PRO A 163 -6.96 4.44 -12.87
C PRO A 163 -6.97 5.03 -11.43
N PRO A 164 -6.20 4.46 -10.50
CA PRO A 164 -5.22 3.38 -10.67
C PRO A 164 -5.82 1.95 -10.59
N TYR A 165 -7.14 1.81 -10.51
CA TYR A 165 -7.80 0.53 -10.27
C TYR A 165 -8.31 -0.08 -11.58
N SER A 166 -7.74 -1.22 -11.98
CA SER A 166 -8.12 -1.93 -13.20
C SER A 166 -8.47 -3.41 -12.99
N GLY A 167 -9.20 -3.98 -13.95
CA GLY A 167 -9.61 -5.37 -13.96
C GLY A 167 -10.57 -5.77 -12.84
N PRO A 168 -10.71 -7.09 -12.56
CA PRO A 168 -11.69 -7.59 -11.58
C PRO A 168 -11.44 -7.09 -10.15
N MET A 169 -10.17 -7.04 -9.72
CA MET A 169 -9.80 -6.47 -8.42
C MET A 169 -10.02 -4.97 -8.40
N GLY A 170 -9.62 -4.27 -9.46
CA GLY A 170 -9.82 -2.83 -9.56
C GLY A 170 -11.28 -2.44 -9.49
N ALA A 171 -12.18 -3.19 -10.13
CA ALA A 171 -13.61 -2.91 -10.05
C ALA A 171 -14.17 -2.94 -8.62
N MET A 172 -13.67 -3.82 -7.75
CA MET A 172 -14.04 -3.80 -6.32
C MET A 172 -13.49 -2.54 -5.63
N TRP A 173 -12.23 -2.18 -5.90
CA TRP A 173 -11.58 -1.01 -5.29
C TRP A 173 -12.11 0.33 -5.79
N SER A 174 -12.50 0.44 -7.06
CA SER A 174 -13.17 1.63 -7.60
C SER A 174 -14.44 1.94 -6.83
N TYR A 175 -15.22 0.92 -6.47
CA TYR A 175 -16.40 1.11 -5.64
C TYR A 175 -16.05 1.49 -4.19
N ILE A 176 -15.11 0.78 -3.55
CA ILE A 176 -14.74 1.05 -2.15
C ILE A 176 -14.20 2.48 -1.98
N VAL A 177 -13.39 2.96 -2.93
CA VAL A 177 -12.68 4.23 -2.83
C VAL A 177 -13.47 5.39 -3.41
N LYS A 178 -14.06 5.21 -4.59
CA LYS A 178 -14.74 6.28 -5.35
C LYS A 178 -16.27 6.17 -5.32
N GLY A 179 -16.81 5.05 -4.85
CA GLY A 179 -18.25 4.75 -4.96
C GLY A 179 -18.71 4.42 -6.38
N ASP A 180 -17.79 4.22 -7.33
CA ASP A 180 -18.15 3.97 -8.73
C ASP A 180 -18.53 2.50 -8.95
N THR A 181 -19.76 2.29 -9.41
CA THR A 181 -20.31 0.96 -9.71
C THR A 181 -20.11 0.55 -11.17
N LYS A 182 -19.78 1.49 -12.07
CA LYS A 182 -19.64 1.23 -13.52
C LYS A 182 -18.60 0.16 -13.83
N PRO A 183 -17.41 0.12 -13.19
CA PRO A 183 -16.41 -0.91 -13.46
C PRO A 183 -16.91 -2.33 -13.20
N ALA A 184 -17.87 -2.53 -12.30
CA ALA A 184 -18.45 -3.84 -12.04
C ALA A 184 -19.24 -4.37 -13.25
N MET A 185 -19.83 -3.47 -14.07
CA MET A 185 -20.67 -3.84 -15.21
C MET A 185 -19.92 -4.62 -16.30
N TYR A 186 -18.62 -4.44 -16.44
CA TYR A 186 -17.78 -5.19 -17.39
C TYR A 186 -17.64 -6.68 -17.02
N CYS A 187 -17.93 -7.06 -15.78
CA CYS A 187 -17.82 -8.46 -15.36
C CYS A 187 -18.89 -9.33 -16.05
N VAL A 188 -18.48 -10.41 -16.70
CA VAL A 188 -19.38 -11.44 -17.28
C VAL A 188 -19.62 -12.63 -16.36
N HIS A 189 -19.19 -12.55 -15.09
CA HIS A 189 -19.33 -13.61 -14.08
C HIS A 189 -18.81 -15.01 -14.51
N SER A 190 -17.72 -15.04 -15.29
CA SER A 190 -17.07 -16.29 -15.73
C SER A 190 -16.53 -17.20 -14.61
N GLY A 191 -16.42 -16.71 -13.37
CA GLY A 191 -15.99 -17.52 -12.21
C GLY A 191 -14.48 -17.76 -12.08
N ASN A 192 -13.71 -17.71 -13.18
CA ASN A 192 -12.28 -18.03 -13.18
C ASN A 192 -11.45 -17.31 -12.12
N CYS A 193 -11.76 -16.04 -11.85
CA CYS A 193 -11.03 -15.24 -10.87
C CYS A 193 -11.17 -15.75 -9.42
N LYS A 194 -12.27 -16.43 -9.08
CA LYS A 194 -12.47 -17.11 -7.80
C LYS A 194 -11.57 -18.35 -7.70
N GLU A 195 -11.57 -19.18 -8.75
CA GLU A 195 -10.83 -20.45 -8.77
C GLU A 195 -9.31 -20.27 -8.67
N VAL A 196 -8.77 -19.20 -9.25
CA VAL A 196 -7.33 -18.94 -9.23
C VAL A 196 -6.86 -18.08 -8.05
N CYS A 197 -7.78 -17.54 -7.26
CA CYS A 197 -7.44 -16.61 -6.18
C CYS A 197 -6.74 -17.36 -5.04
N PRO A 198 -5.48 -17.00 -4.67
CA PRO A 198 -4.80 -17.65 -3.54
C PRO A 198 -5.51 -17.37 -2.21
N MET A 199 -6.21 -16.23 -2.12
CA MET A 199 -6.97 -15.81 -0.94
C MET A 199 -8.42 -16.30 -0.96
N ARG A 200 -8.82 -17.10 -1.97
CA ARG A 200 -10.16 -17.67 -2.14
C ARG A 200 -11.31 -16.62 -2.13
N ILE A 201 -11.01 -15.40 -2.57
CA ILE A 201 -11.97 -14.29 -2.68
C ILE A 201 -13.01 -14.63 -3.76
N ASN A 202 -14.29 -14.51 -3.44
CA ASN A 202 -15.37 -14.67 -4.40
C ASN A 202 -15.65 -13.36 -5.16
N ILE A 203 -14.69 -12.96 -5.99
CA ILE A 203 -14.75 -11.71 -6.78
C ILE A 203 -16.05 -11.61 -7.60
N PRO A 204 -16.55 -12.66 -8.29
CA PRO A 204 -17.80 -12.57 -9.02
C PRO A 204 -18.98 -12.14 -8.15
N ARG A 205 -19.10 -12.70 -6.93
CA ARG A 205 -20.17 -12.34 -5.98
C ARG A 205 -20.05 -10.90 -5.49
N VAL A 206 -18.83 -10.43 -5.22
CA VAL A 206 -18.62 -9.03 -4.81
C VAL A 206 -19.01 -8.07 -5.94
N LEU A 207 -18.66 -8.39 -7.20
CA LEU A 207 -19.02 -7.56 -8.34
C LEU A 207 -20.53 -7.61 -8.64
N GLU A 208 -21.18 -8.75 -8.49
CA GLU A 208 -22.64 -8.87 -8.55
C GLU A 208 -23.33 -7.97 -7.52
N TYR A 209 -22.85 -7.98 -6.28
CA TYR A 209 -23.35 -7.10 -5.23
C TYR A 209 -23.20 -5.62 -5.60
N ILE A 210 -22.04 -5.20 -6.09
CA ILE A 210 -21.79 -3.82 -6.53
C ILE A 210 -22.70 -3.43 -7.70
N LYS A 211 -22.97 -4.34 -8.65
CA LYS A 211 -23.92 -4.11 -9.75
C LYS A 211 -25.32 -3.82 -9.22
N ASN A 212 -25.80 -4.63 -8.28
CA ASN A 212 -27.13 -4.44 -7.69
C ASN A 212 -27.26 -3.10 -6.97
N LEU A 213 -26.21 -2.66 -6.26
CA LEU A 213 -26.17 -1.32 -5.66
C LEU A 213 -26.25 -0.20 -6.71
N GLY A 214 -25.57 -0.36 -7.86
CA GLY A 214 -25.64 0.56 -8.98
C GLY A 214 -27.03 0.62 -9.65
N LEU A 215 -27.76 -0.49 -9.66
CA LEU A 215 -29.13 -0.55 -10.20
C LEU A 215 -30.15 0.05 -9.23
N HIS A 216 -30.03 -0.21 -7.93
CA HIS A 216 -30.96 0.32 -6.92
C HIS A 216 -30.75 1.81 -6.64
N SER A 217 -29.52 2.33 -6.72
CA SER A 217 -29.27 3.78 -6.69
C SER A 217 -29.88 4.51 -7.89
N LYS A 218 -30.02 3.83 -9.02
CA LYS A 218 -30.73 4.26 -10.23
C LYS A 218 -32.24 3.97 -10.22
N GLY A 219 -32.80 3.45 -9.13
CA GLY A 219 -34.26 3.33 -8.93
C GLY A 219 -34.98 4.68 -8.76
N LYS A 220 -34.24 5.80 -8.73
CA LYS A 220 -34.73 7.17 -8.98
C LYS A 220 -34.40 7.65 -10.41
N LEU A 221 -34.41 6.74 -11.38
CA LEU A 221 -34.48 7.13 -12.79
C LEU A 221 -35.96 7.34 -13.10
N ASP A 222 -36.35 8.62 -13.16
CA ASP A 222 -37.56 9.06 -13.82
C ASP A 222 -37.58 8.47 -15.23
N TYR A 223 -38.41 7.43 -15.42
CA TYR A 223 -38.92 7.12 -16.74
C TYR A 223 -39.90 8.24 -17.10
N LYS A 224 -39.45 9.18 -17.94
CA LYS A 224 -40.33 10.01 -18.75
C LYS A 224 -40.56 9.33 -20.09
#